data_AF-A0A518C152-F1
#
_entry.id   AF-A0A518C152-F1
#
_cell.length_a   1.000
_cell.length_b   1.000
_cell.length_c   1.000
_cell.angle_alpha   90.00
_cell.angle_beta   90.00
_cell.angle_gamma   90.00
#
_symmetry.space_group_name_H-M   'P 1'
#
loop_
_entity.id
_entity.type
_entity.pdbx_description
1 polymer ?
#
loop_
_entity_poly.entity_id
_entity_poly.type
_entity_poly.pdbx_seq_one_letter_code
_entity_poly.pdbx_strand_id
1 'polypeptide(L)' 'MQCNIDRSGQVLRITLGVLNLAAGIILGGVVLSGSLTSGWWWLAVTILILAGLFTLYEGLRGWCAVRAMGFRTPI' A
#
# COMPACT_ATOMS: atom_id res chain seq x y z
N MET A 1 -16.56 2.42 -17.39
CA MET A 1 -17.17 2.54 -16.05
C MET A 1 -16.56 3.77 -15.39
N GLN A 2 -17.36 4.80 -15.09
CA GLN A 2 -16.84 6.07 -14.57
C GLN A 2 -16.49 5.91 -13.10
N CYS A 3 -15.20 5.81 -12.78
CA CYS A 3 -14.75 5.76 -11.40
C CYS A 3 -14.76 7.17 -10.79
N ASN A 4 -15.69 7.42 -9.86
CA ASN A 4 -15.80 8.71 -9.16
C ASN A 4 -15.02 8.69 -7.85
N ILE A 5 -13.69 8.66 -7.95
CA ILE A 5 -12.81 9.02 -6.83
C ILE A 5 -12.44 10.50 -6.99
N ASP A 6 -12.49 11.25 -5.90
CA ASP A 6 -11.96 12.62 -5.91
C ASP A 6 -10.45 12.55 -6.19
N ARG A 7 -9.91 13.49 -6.97
CA ARG A 7 -8.47 13.54 -7.25
C ARG A 7 -7.65 13.55 -5.96
N SER A 8 -8.16 14.17 -4.89
CA SER A 8 -7.50 14.24 -3.59
C SER A 8 -7.45 12.86 -2.93
N GLY A 9 -8.55 12.10 -2.95
CA GLY A 9 -8.61 10.74 -2.42
C GLY A 9 -7.71 9.77 -3.19
N GLN A 10 -7.59 9.96 -4.50
CA GLN A 10 -6.65 9.21 -5.35
C GLN A 10 -5.19 9.48 -4.98
N VAL A 11 -4.81 10.76 -4.88
CA VAL A 11 -3.42 11.17 -4.55
C VAL A 11 -3.04 10.69 -3.16
N LEU A 12 -3.93 10.79 -2.17
CA LEU A 12 -3.69 10.31 -0.81
C LEU A 12 -3.34 8.81 -0.81
N ARG A 13 -4.13 7.99 -1.53
CA ARG A 13 -3.95 6.53 -1.58
C ARG A 13 -2.67 6.12 -2.30
N ILE A 14 -2.34 6.78 -3.40
CA ILE A 14 -1.08 6.57 -4.11
C ILE A 14 0.09 6.96 -3.20
N THR A 15 0.02 8.11 -2.51
CA THR A 15 1.07 8.56 -1.58
C THR A 15 1.26 7.58 -0.43
N LEU A 16 0.17 7.10 0.18
CA LEU A 16 0.23 6.09 1.23
C LEU A 16 0.83 4.77 0.73
N GLY A 17 0.45 4.30 -0.46
CA GLY A 17 1.02 3.09 -1.05
C GLY A 17 2.52 3.22 -1.33
N VAL A 18 2.97 4.36 -1.85
CA VAL A 18 4.40 4.66 -2.07
C VAL A 18 5.16 4.74 -0.74
N LEU A 19 4.61 5.42 0.28
CA LEU A 19 5.22 5.48 1.61
C LEU A 19 5.35 4.10 2.23
N ASN A 20 4.35 3.24 2.07
CA ASN A 20 4.38 1.89 2.63
C ASN A 20 5.39 0.99 1.90
N LEU A 21 5.51 1.12 0.58
CA LEU A 21 6.58 0.46 -0.18
C LEU A 21 7.97 0.95 0.24
N ALA A 22 8.14 2.27 0.40
CA ALA A 22 9.40 2.84 0.86
C ALA A 22 9.76 2.32 2.26
N ALA A 23 8.79 2.28 3.18
CA ALA A 23 8.98 1.72 4.52
C ALA A 23 9.36 0.23 4.47
N GLY A 24 8.71 -0.57 3.61
CA GLY A 24 9.06 -1.98 3.40
C GLY A 24 10.47 -2.19 2.86
N ILE A 25 10.91 -1.36 1.90
CA ILE A 25 12.27 -1.40 1.34
C ILE A 25 13.31 -1.01 2.40
N ILE A 26 13.06 0.07 3.16
CA ILE A 26 13.94 0.50 4.25
C ILE A 26 14.05 -0.62 5.28
N LEU A 27 12.92 -1.15 5.75
CA LEU A 27 12.90 -2.24 6.73
C LEU A 27 13.64 -3.48 6.21
N GLY A 28 13.44 -3.85 4.94
CA GLY A 28 14.18 -4.94 4.31
C GLY A 28 15.69 -4.69 4.27
N GLY A 29 16.12 -3.45 3.98
CA GLY A 29 17.52 -3.04 4.04
C GLY A 29 18.12 -3.18 5.44
N VAL A 30 17.37 -2.79 6.49
CA VAL A 30 17.81 -2.92 7.89
C VAL A 30 17.86 -4.39 8.34
N VAL A 31 16.96 -5.24 7.86
CA VAL A 31 17.03 -6.69 8.10
C VAL A 31 18.26 -7.29 7.42
N LEU A 32 18.55 -6.89 6.18
CA LEU A 32 19.72 -7.34 5.43
C LEU A 32 21.05 -6.86 6.03
N SER A 33 21.07 -5.70 6.70
CA SER A 33 22.27 -5.21 7.40
C SER A 33 22.62 -6.02 8.67
N GLY A 34 21.83 -7.05 9.00
CA GLY A 34 22.05 -7.91 10.16
C GLY A 34 21.65 -7.29 11.49
N SER A 35 21.08 -6.08 11.46
CA SER A 35 20.63 -5.37 12.66
C SER A 35 19.40 -6.03 13.30
N LEU A 36 18.61 -6.75 12.50
CA LEU A 36 17.43 -7.50 12.96
C LEU A 36 17.50 -8.94 12.44
N THR A 37 17.71 -9.88 13.36
CA THR A 37 17.99 -11.30 13.05
C THR A 37 16.78 -12.22 13.14
N SER A 38 15.61 -11.75 13.57
CA SER A 38 14.43 -12.61 13.68
C SER A 38 13.68 -12.74 12.34
N GLY A 39 13.27 -13.97 12.00
CA GLY A 39 12.51 -14.26 10.76
C GLY A 39 11.17 -13.53 10.67
N TRP A 40 10.62 -13.08 11.80
CA TRP A 40 9.41 -12.26 11.88
C TRP A 40 9.53 -10.93 11.13
N TRP A 41 10.73 -10.39 10.99
CA TRP A 41 10.92 -9.14 10.23
C TRP A 41 10.70 -9.31 8.73
N TRP A 42 10.99 -10.50 8.18
CA TRP A 42 10.66 -10.80 6.79
C TRP A 42 9.14 -10.84 6.57
N LEU A 43 8.36 -11.34 7.55
CA LEU A 43 6.90 -11.23 7.50
C LEU A 43 6.47 -9.76 7.50
N ALA A 44 7.03 -8.91 8.37
CA ALA A 44 6.71 -7.48 8.37
C ALA A 44 7.05 -6.80 7.03
N VAL A 45 8.21 -7.10 6.44
CA VAL A 45 8.62 -6.58 5.13
C VAL A 45 7.64 -7.00 4.04
N THR A 46 7.27 -8.28 3.99
CA THR A 46 6.32 -8.78 2.97
C THR A 46 4.93 -8.14 3.13
N ILE A 47 4.43 -7.98 4.36
CA ILE A 47 3.14 -7.33 4.62
C ILE A 47 3.17 -5.87 4.18
N LEU A 48 4.23 -5.12 4.50
CA LEU A 48 4.37 -3.71 4.09
C LEU A 48 4.39 -3.56 2.57
N ILE A 49 5.14 -4.43 1.88
CA ILE A 49 5.24 -4.43 0.43
C ILE A 49 3.88 -4.76 -0.22
N LEU A 50 3.23 -5.84 0.23
CA LEU A 50 1.93 -6.26 -0.30
C LEU A 50 0.82 -5.23 -0.03
N ALA A 51 0.78 -4.67 1.19
CA ALA A 51 -0.17 -3.62 1.54
C ALA A 51 0.08 -2.34 0.73
N GLY A 52 1.35 -1.97 0.50
CA GLY A 52 1.73 -0.83 -0.35
C GLY A 52 1.35 -1.01 -1.82
N LEU A 53 1.62 -2.18 -2.39
CA LEU A 53 1.21 -2.54 -3.76
C LEU A 53 -0.31 -2.54 -3.91
N PHE A 54 -1.04 -3.09 -2.94
CA PHE A 54 -2.50 -3.12 -2.96
C PHE A 54 -3.10 -1.71 -2.92
N THR A 55 -2.61 -0.85 -2.02
CA THR A 55 -3.08 0.53 -1.92
C THR A 55 -2.75 1.38 -3.15
N LEU A 56 -1.58 1.16 -3.75
CA LEU A 56 -1.20 1.77 -5.04
C LEU A 56 -2.11 1.31 -6.16
N TYR A 57 -2.35 0.01 -6.30
CA TYR A 57 -3.22 -0.56 -7.33
C TYR A 57 -4.64 0.01 -7.23
N GLU A 58 -5.20 0.04 -6.02
CA GLU A 58 -6.52 0.60 -5.77
C GLU A 58 -6.56 2.11 -6.07
N GLY A 59 -5.51 2.86 -5.74
CA GLY A 59 -5.38 4.28 -6.11
C GLY A 59 -5.32 4.49 -7.63
N LEU A 60 -4.59 3.65 -8.37
CA LEU A 60 -4.45 3.76 -9.82
C LEU A 60 -5.74 3.36 -10.57
N ARG A 61 -6.46 2.35 -10.08
CA ARG A 61 -7.74 1.90 -10.66
C ARG A 61 -8.96 2.66 -10.14
N GLY A 62 -8.74 3.70 -9.34
CA GLY A 62 -9.76 4.62 -8.86
C GLY A 62 -10.72 4.04 -7.82
N TRP A 63 -10.33 3.00 -7.08
CA TRP A 63 -11.19 2.28 -6.15
C TRP A 63 -12.44 1.65 -6.79
N CYS A 64 -12.43 1.47 -8.11
CA CYS A 64 -13.56 0.88 -8.85
C CYS A 64 -13.87 -0.54 -8.39
N ALA A 65 -12.84 -1.35 -8.16
CA ALA A 65 -12.99 -2.74 -7.74
C ALA A 65 -13.60 -2.82 -6.33
N VAL A 66 -13.06 -2.07 -5.36
CA VAL A 66 -13.56 -2.07 -3.98
C VAL A 66 -14.95 -1.46 -3.87
N ARG A 67 -15.26 -0.44 -4.68
CA ARG A 67 -16.61 0.13 -4.75
C ARG A 67 -17.61 -0.82 -5.41
N ALA A 68 -17.20 -1.61 -6.40
CA ALA A 68 -18.01 -2.67 -6.99
C ALA A 68 -18.27 -3.81 -5.99
N MET A 69 -17.34 -4.07 -5.07
CA MET A 69 -17.53 -4.97 -3.92
C MET A 69 -18.45 -4.39 -2.81
N GLY A 70 -18.99 -3.17 -3.00
CA GLY A 70 -19.97 -2.56 -2.10
C GLY A 70 -19.38 -1.68 -0.99
N PHE A 71 -18.05 -1.57 -0.90
CA PHE A 71 -17.40 -0.70 0.08
C PHE A 71 -17.48 0.77 -0.36
N ARG A 72 -18.28 1.55 0.36
CA ARG A 72 -18.37 3.01 0.20
C ARG A 72 -17.49 3.68 1.23
N THR A 73 -16.29 4.08 0.85
CA THR A 73 -15.45 4.94 1.68
C THR A 73 -15.77 6.41 1.40
N PRO A 74 -15.92 7.26 2.42
CA PRO A 74 -16.21 8.70 2.26
C PRO A 74 -15.01 9.54 1.79
N ILE A 75 -13.83 8.90 1.65
CA ILE A 75 -12.60 9.40 1.04
C ILE A 75 -12.57 9.10 -0.46
#